data_AF-A0A1F9CKM0-F1
#
_entry.id   AF-A0A1F9CKM0-F1
#
_cell.length_a   1.000
_cell.length_b   1.000
_cell.length_c   1.000
_cell.angle_alpha   90.00
_cell.angle_beta   90.00
_cell.angle_gamma   90.00
#
_symmetry.space_group_name_H-M   'P 1'
#
loop_
_entity.id
_entity.type
_entity.pdbx_description
1 polymer ?
#
loop_
_entity_poly.entity_id
_entity_poly.type
_entity_poly.pdbx_seq_one_letter_code
_entity_poly.pdbx_strand_id
1 'polypeptide(L)' 'MKSVRVELPDKLAAELDILVKKGWFQNQDEVVRVALGDFIHRYRFELLERFQREDIAWAIQQKTAKK' A
#
# COMPACT_ATOMS: atom_id res chain seq x y z
N MET A 1 17.70 3.12 -0.73
CA MET A 1 16.44 2.36 -0.62
C MET A 1 16.15 2.12 0.86
N LYS A 2 14.87 2.01 1.26
CA LYS A 2 14.48 1.60 2.62
C LYS A 2 14.04 0.14 2.59
N SER A 3 14.41 -0.64 3.60
CA SER A 3 14.00 -2.04 3.74
C SER A 3 12.81 -2.15 4.66
N VAL A 4 11.86 -3.03 4.31
CA VAL A 4 10.71 -3.38 5.15
C VAL A 4 10.79 -4.87 5.41
N ARG A 5 10.70 -5.28 6.68
CA ARG A 5 10.57 -6.69 7.08
C ARG A 5 9.11 -6.94 7.43
N VAL A 6 8.52 -7.94 6.79
CA VAL A 6 7.14 -8.36 7.02
C VAL A 6 7.10 -9.86 7.21
N GLU A 7 6.23 -10.32 8.09
CA GLU A 7 5.90 -11.74 8.20
C GLU A 7 4.77 -12.04 7.22
N LEU A 8 4.93 -13.09 6.42
CA LEU A 8 3.95 -13.53 5.45
C LEU A 8 3.46 -14.93 5.83
N PRO A 9 2.17 -15.25 5.59
CA PRO A 9 1.70 -16.63 5.70
C PRO A 9 2.53 -17.55 4.80
N ASP A 10 2.86 -18.75 5.28
CA ASP A 10 3.71 -19.71 4.55
C ASP A 10 3.21 -19.98 3.13
N LYS A 11 1.88 -20.07 2.97
CA LYS A 11 1.25 -20.27 1.66
C LYS A 11 1.57 -19.11 0.70
N LEU A 12 1.52 -17.87 1.18
CA LEU A 12 1.80 -16.69 0.36
C LEU A 12 3.28 -16.62 -0.01
N ALA A 13 4.18 -16.94 0.94
CA ALA A 13 5.60 -17.06 0.66
C ALA A 13 5.90 -18.13 -0.41
N ALA A 14 5.22 -19.27 -0.35
CA ALA A 14 5.34 -20.33 -1.35
C ALA A 14 4.83 -19.89 -2.74
N GLU A 15 3.77 -19.09 -2.81
CA GLU A 15 3.28 -18.53 -4.06
C GLU A 15 4.29 -17.55 -4.69
N LEU A 16 4.98 -16.72 -3.88
CA LEU A 16 6.07 -15.87 -4.36
C LEU A 16 7.20 -16.69 -4.99
N ASP A 17 7.59 -17.80 -4.35
CA ASP A 17 8.60 -18.71 -4.88
C ASP A 17 8.21 -19.31 -6.23
N ILE A 18 6.94 -19.68 -6.41
CA ILE A 18 6.45 -20.24 -7.67
C ILE A 18 6.59 -19.21 -8.80
N LEU A 19 6.29 -17.94 -8.54
CA LEU A 19 6.39 -16.88 -9.55
C LEU A 19 7.83 -16.69 -10.03
N VAL A 20 8.79 -16.71 -9.11
CA VAL A 20 10.22 -16.64 -9.44
C VAL A 20 10.67 -17.90 -10.18
N LYS A 21 10.32 -19.10 -9.69
CA LYS A 21 10.70 -20.38 -10.31
C LYS A 21 10.16 -20.53 -11.73
N LYS A 22 8.99 -19.97 -12.01
CA LYS A 22 8.40 -19.94 -13.36
C LYS A 22 9.01 -18.88 -14.28
N GLY A 23 9.97 -18.08 -13.80
CA GLY A 23 10.68 -17.07 -14.58
C GLY A 23 9.88 -15.79 -14.85
N TRP A 24 8.76 -15.57 -14.14
CA TRP A 24 7.97 -14.35 -14.29
C TRP A 24 8.66 -13.14 -13.65
N PHE A 25 9.45 -13.39 -12.61
CA PHE A 25 10.23 -12.39 -11.88
C PHE A 25 11.61 -12.94 -11.56
N GLN A 26 12.58 -12.04 -11.38
CA GLN A 26 13.97 -12.37 -11.10
C GLN A 26 14.19 -12.82 -9.64
N ASN A 27 13.42 -12.26 -8.70
CA ASN A 27 13.50 -12.59 -7.28
C ASN A 27 12.22 -12.18 -6.53
N GLN A 28 12.08 -12.65 -5.29
CA GLN A 28 10.91 -12.34 -4.45
C GLN A 28 10.76 -10.84 -4.19
N ASP A 29 11.87 -10.12 -4.00
CA ASP A 29 11.83 -8.67 -3.74
C ASP A 29 11.21 -7.90 -4.91
N GLU A 30 11.44 -8.34 -6.15
CA GLU A 30 10.82 -7.75 -7.33
C GLU A 30 9.31 -7.94 -7.31
N VAL A 31 8.84 -9.16 -7.01
CA VAL A 31 7.40 -9.46 -6.88
C VAL A 31 6.76 -8.55 -5.84
N VAL A 32 7.39 -8.42 -4.67
CA VAL A 32 6.89 -7.59 -3.56
C VAL A 32 6.85 -6.12 -3.96
N ARG A 33 7.90 -5.60 -4.63
CA ARG A 33 7.93 -4.21 -5.08
C ARG A 33 6.83 -3.90 -6.09
N VAL A 34 6.63 -4.78 -7.08
CA VAL A 34 5.58 -4.62 -8.10
C VAL A 34 4.20 -4.68 -7.46
N ALA A 35 3.94 -5.69 -6.63
CA ALA A 35 2.66 -5.84 -5.95
C ALA A 35 2.34 -4.65 -5.03
N LEU A 36 3.33 -4.14 -4.29
CA LEU A 36 3.15 -2.97 -3.43
C LEU A 36 2.89 -1.69 -4.23
N GLY A 37 3.61 -1.51 -5.35
CA GLY A 37 3.39 -0.39 -6.26
C GLY A 37 1.98 -0.38 -6.85
N ASP A 38 1.53 -1.53 -7.35
CA ASP A 38 0.19 -1.71 -7.90
C ASP A 38 -0.89 -1.48 -6.83
N PHE A 39 -0.68 -1.99 -5.62
CA PHE A 39 -1.59 -1.80 -4.50
C PHE A 39 -1.73 -0.31 -4.16
N ILE A 40 -0.61 0.40 -3.97
CA ILE A 40 -0.64 1.84 -3.66
C ILE A 40 -1.31 2.62 -4.79
N HIS A 41 -1.00 2.30 -6.05
CA HIS A 41 -1.60 2.98 -7.20
C HIS A 41 -3.12 2.80 -7.25
N ARG A 42 -3.60 1.58 -6.99
CA ARG A 42 -5.03 1.24 -6.97
C ARG A 42 -5.81 2.06 -5.94
N TYR A 43 -5.27 2.25 -4.74
CA TYR A 43 -5.96 2.93 -3.65
C TYR A 43 -5.65 4.43 -3.55
N ARG A 44 -4.73 4.98 -4.36
CA ARG A 44 -4.26 6.37 -4.20
C ARG A 44 -5.38 7.39 -4.21
N PHE A 45 -6.37 7.22 -5.08
CA PHE A 45 -7.44 8.20 -5.27
C PHE A 45 -8.46 8.14 -4.15
N GLU A 46 -8.82 6.93 -3.72
CA GLU A 46 -9.70 6.72 -2.56
C GLU A 46 -9.07 7.28 -1.28
N LEU A 47 -7.77 7.02 -1.08
CA LEU A 47 -7.04 7.53 0.06
C LEU A 47 -6.93 9.06 0.03
N LEU A 48 -6.67 9.64 -1.15
CA LEU A 48 -6.62 11.08 -1.33
C LEU A 48 -7.98 11.75 -1.04
N GLU A 49 -9.07 11.17 -1.56
CA GLU A 49 -10.41 11.67 -1.27
C GLU A 49 -10.71 11.63 0.22
N ARG A 50 -10.37 10.52 0.89
CA ARG A 50 -10.56 10.37 2.33
C ARG A 50 -9.80 11.44 3.11
N PHE A 51 -8.52 11.66 2.81
CA PHE A 51 -7.73 12.69 3.47
C PHE A 51 -8.29 14.10 3.24
N GLN A 52 -8.74 14.42 2.03
CA GLN A 52 -9.38 15.71 1.76
C GLN A 52 -10.66 15.91 2.59
N ARG A 53 -11.49 14.86 2.72
CA ARG A 53 -12.70 14.92 3.54
C ARG A 53 -12.39 15.09 5.02
N GLU A 54 -11.40 14.38 5.53
CA GLU A 54 -10.92 14.51 6.90
C GLU A 54 -10.41 15.94 7.19
N ASP A 55 -9.63 16.51 6.26
CA ASP A 55 -9.13 17.90 6.35
C ASP A 55 -10.27 18.93 6.34
N ILE A 56 -11.27 18.78 5.47
CA ILE A 56 -12.45 19.66 5.42
C ILE A 56 -13.24 19.56 6.71
N ALA A 57 -13.49 18.33 7.21
CA ALA A 57 -14.22 18.11 8.44
C ALA A 57 -13.50 18.76 9.63
N TRP A 58 -12.17 18.60 9.71
CA TRP A 58 -11.34 19.26 10.71
C TRP A 58 -11.46 20.79 10.61
N ALA A 59 -11.35 21.37 9.41
CA ALA A 59 -11.44 22.81 9.21
C ALA A 59 -12.81 23.39 9.65
N ILE A 60 -13.89 22.65 9.39
CA ILE A 60 -15.24 23.02 9.84
C ILE A 60 -15.31 22.98 11.38
N GLN A 61 -14.79 21.93 12.02
CA GLN A 61 -14.76 21.83 13.48
C GLN A 61 -13.97 22.99 14.12
N GLN A 62 -12.80 23.33 13.57
CA GLN A 62 -11.99 24.45 14.04
C GLN A 62 -12.71 25.80 13.89
N LYS A 63 -13.45 26.00 12.79
CA LYS A 63 -14.23 27.22 12.56
C LYS A 63 -15.37 27.35 13.58
N THR A 64 -16.07 26.26 13.87
CA THR A 64 -17.18 26.25 14.84
C THR A 64 -16.68 26.42 16.27
N ALA A 65 -15.55 25.82 16.64
CA ALA A 65 -14.97 25.95 17.99
C ALA A 65 -14.44 27.37 18.31
N LYS A 66 -14.23 28.22 17.29
CA LYS A 66 -13.82 29.62 17.45
C LYS A 66 -14.99 30.62 17.52
N LYS A 67 -16.22 30.14 17.37
CA LYS A 67 -17.46 30.94 17.46
C LYS A 67 -18.09 30.75 18.83
#